data_AF-A0A9P8ZXQ3-F1
#
_entry.id   AF-A0A9P8ZXQ3-F1
#
_cell.length_a   1.000
_cell.length_b   1.000
_cell.length_c   1.000
_cell.angle_alpha   90.00
_cell.angle_beta   90.00
_cell.angle_gamma   90.00
#
_symmetry.space_group_name_H-M   'P 1'
#
loop_
_entity.id
_entity.type
_entity.pdbx_description
1 polymer ?
#
loop_
_entity_poly.entity_id
_entity_poly.type
_entity_poly.pdbx_seq_one_letter_code
_entity_poly.pdbx_strand_id
1 'polypeptide(L)'
;MYKTHFQRWGFRKNLKASEGKVFEAQAVAGEEINLPVAYGRRLGSKRLKSRALRSNKQSSVTVALSPLRPIDAPDRLHLADNSLRAVAAYVNSRCDHWKSGHYSQWKTETGNWQQKMDLAAWQISEGQDMASSFQILNNACDEYKTILLMQEPVLLWATYDAILQLLKVDPNLARPFIKLVTGYCSVCFGGSHPLTILWNSVSRMEVDDISSLARPLIDVQSNHFRDEALSNN
;
A
#
# COMPACT_ATOMS: atom_id res chain seq x y z
N MET A 1 -15.03 51.50 37.37
CA MET A 1 -15.25 50.67 38.57
C MET A 1 -14.98 49.16 38.41
N TYR A 2 -14.51 48.64 37.27
CA TYR A 2 -14.30 47.18 37.11
C TYR A 2 -12.92 46.63 37.55
N LYS A 3 -11.90 47.48 37.74
CA LYS A 3 -10.53 47.02 38.06
C LYS A 3 -10.38 46.39 39.45
N THR A 4 -11.17 46.83 40.43
CA THR A 4 -11.12 46.35 41.82
C THR A 4 -11.71 44.95 42.00
N HIS A 5 -12.73 44.60 41.21
CA HIS A 5 -13.34 43.26 41.25
C HIS A 5 -12.42 42.16 40.72
N PHE A 6 -11.60 42.45 39.70
CA PHE A 6 -10.62 41.48 39.16
C PHE A 6 -9.57 41.06 40.20
N GLN A 7 -9.10 41.99 41.04
CA GLN A 7 -8.16 41.66 42.12
C GLN A 7 -8.81 40.81 43.22
N ARG A 8 -10.07 41.09 43.57
CA ARG A 8 -10.81 40.36 44.61
C ARG A 8 -11.13 38.91 44.21
N TRP A 9 -11.21 38.64 42.91
CA TRP A 9 -11.42 37.31 42.33
C TRP A 9 -10.12 36.59 41.93
N GLY A 10 -8.96 37.12 42.32
CA GLY A 10 -7.66 36.51 42.02
C GLY A 10 -7.21 36.62 40.55
N PHE A 11 -8.00 37.25 39.68
CA PHE A 11 -7.69 37.39 38.26
C PHE A 11 -6.70 38.53 38.02
N ARG A 12 -5.44 38.18 37.76
CA ARG A 12 -4.41 39.13 37.34
C ARG A 12 -4.18 39.01 35.84
N LYS A 13 -4.29 40.13 35.12
CA LYS A 13 -4.06 40.19 33.66
C LYS A 13 -2.61 39.86 33.28
N ASN A 14 -1.67 40.13 34.18
CA ASN A 14 -0.24 39.92 33.99
C ASN A 14 0.27 38.99 35.09
N LEU A 15 1.08 38.01 34.70
CA LEU A 15 1.84 37.14 35.61
C LEU A 15 2.86 37.98 36.39
N LYS A 16 3.14 37.60 37.64
CA LYS A 16 4.24 38.20 38.41
C LYS A 16 5.58 37.77 37.79
N ALA A 17 6.61 38.61 37.95
CA ALA A 17 7.95 38.28 37.47
C ALA A 17 8.50 36.97 38.05
N SER A 18 8.14 36.65 39.29
CA SER A 18 8.49 35.38 39.95
C SER A 18 7.83 34.16 39.27
N GLU A 19 6.58 34.28 38.84
CA GLU A 19 5.86 33.21 38.13
C GLU A 19 6.43 33.00 36.73
N GLY A 20 6.87 34.08 36.07
CA GLY A 20 7.60 33.99 34.80
C GLY A 20 8.88 33.16 34.88
N LYS A 21 9.63 33.29 35.98
CA LYS A 21 10.86 32.51 36.21
C LYS A 21 10.60 31.02 36.42
N VAL A 22 9.46 30.65 37.02
CA VAL A 22 9.06 29.25 37.18
C VAL A 22 8.81 28.60 35.82
N PHE A 23 8.14 29.30 34.90
CA PHE A 23 7.94 28.80 33.54
C PHE A 23 9.24 28.75 32.74
N GLU A 24 10.19 29.66 32.97
CA GLU A 24 11.51 29.57 32.37
C GLU A 24 12.33 28.39 32.92
N ALA A 25 12.23 28.09 34.22
CA ALA A 25 12.85 26.91 34.80
C ALA A 25 12.26 25.61 34.24
N GLN A 26 10.93 25.54 34.09
CA GLN A 26 10.25 24.41 33.44
C GLN A 26 10.65 24.25 31.97
N ALA A 27 10.82 25.36 31.25
CA ALA A 27 11.33 25.37 29.87
C ALA A 27 12.71 24.73 29.75
N VAL A 28 13.61 25.05 30.69
CA VAL A 28 14.99 24.53 30.71
C VAL A 28 15.00 23.06 31.15
N ALA A 29 14.09 22.66 32.03
CA ALA A 29 13.93 21.27 32.46
C ALA A 29 13.30 20.36 31.38
N GLY A 30 12.88 20.91 30.23
CA GLY A 30 12.27 20.17 29.14
C GLY A 30 10.81 19.79 29.37
N GLU A 31 10.22 20.19 30.49
CA GLU A 31 8.81 19.95 30.81
C GLU A 31 7.89 20.82 29.95
N GLU A 32 6.70 20.30 29.65
CA GLU A 32 5.72 21.05 28.87
C GLU A 32 5.21 22.28 29.64
N ILE A 33 5.44 23.46 29.07
CA ILE A 33 5.07 24.73 29.68
C ILE A 33 3.58 24.97 29.45
N ASN A 34 2.78 24.74 30.49
CA ASN A 34 1.35 24.99 30.48
C ASN A 34 1.02 26.36 31.08
N LEU A 35 0.75 27.34 30.21
CA LEU A 35 0.32 28.67 30.65
C LEU A 35 -1.13 28.61 31.19
N PRO A 36 -1.43 29.27 32.32
CA PRO A 36 -2.78 29.28 32.88
C PRO A 36 -3.78 29.92 31.91
N VAL A 37 -4.98 29.34 31.81
CA VAL A 37 -6.06 29.77 30.91
C VAL A 37 -7.19 30.36 31.74
N ALA A 38 -7.63 31.57 31.41
CA ALA A 38 -8.84 32.18 31.98
C ALA A 38 -9.82 32.52 30.86
N TYR A 39 -11.06 32.03 30.94
CA TYR A 39 -12.11 32.24 29.93
C TYR A 39 -11.64 31.91 28.50
N GLY A 40 -10.97 30.77 28.33
CA GLY A 40 -10.43 30.32 27.03
C GLY A 40 -9.21 31.10 26.53
N ARG A 41 -8.71 32.09 27.27
CA ARG A 41 -7.51 32.87 26.88
C ARG A 41 -6.32 32.51 27.77
N ARG A 42 -5.23 32.05 27.15
CA ARG A 42 -3.93 31.85 27.82
C ARG A 42 -3.45 33.19 28.40
N LEU A 43 -3.07 33.21 29.67
CA LEU A 43 -2.56 34.41 30.35
C LEU A 43 -1.07 34.61 30.04
N GLY A 44 -0.57 35.83 30.25
CA GLY A 44 0.83 36.20 30.02
C GLY A 44 1.07 37.11 28.81
N SER A 45 2.29 37.63 28.73
CA SER A 45 2.70 38.54 27.64
C SER A 45 2.77 37.81 26.30
N LYS A 46 2.64 38.53 25.17
CA LYS A 46 2.80 37.94 23.82
C LYS A 46 4.15 37.22 23.71
N ARG A 47 5.22 37.81 24.25
CA ARG A 47 6.57 37.22 24.28
C ARG A 47 6.61 35.89 25.03
N LEU A 48 5.96 35.81 26.20
CA LEU A 48 5.91 34.57 26.98
C LEU A 48 5.13 33.47 26.25
N LYS A 49 3.99 33.80 25.64
CA LYS A 49 3.20 32.84 24.85
C LYS A 49 3.97 32.30 23.65
N SER A 50 4.67 33.17 22.92
CA SER A 50 5.53 32.75 21.81
C SER A 50 6.70 31.87 22.27
N ARG A 51 7.26 32.15 23.46
CA ARG A 51 8.35 31.34 24.02
C ARG A 51 7.85 29.98 24.50
N ALA A 52 6.71 29.91 25.18
CA ALA A 52 6.08 28.65 25.59
C ALA A 52 5.72 27.76 24.39
N LEU A 53 5.18 28.35 23.32
CA LEU A 53 4.92 27.61 22.07
C LEU A 53 6.21 27.08 21.41
N ARG A 54 7.30 27.84 21.45
CA ARG A 54 8.59 27.39 20.91
C ARG A 54 9.22 26.30 21.77
N SER A 55 9.20 26.45 23.09
CA SER A 55 9.71 25.43 24.01
C SER A 55 8.90 24.15 23.93
N ASN A 56 7.56 24.18 23.94
CA ASN A 56 6.76 22.95 23.80
C ASN A 56 6.98 22.29 22.43
N LYS A 57 7.21 23.08 21.37
CA LYS A 57 7.60 22.57 20.05
C LYS A 57 9.02 21.98 20.02
N GLN A 58 9.91 22.43 20.92
CA GLN A 58 11.24 21.86 21.10
C GLN A 58 11.26 20.68 22.07
N SER A 59 10.39 20.62 23.08
CA SER A 59 10.21 19.44 23.95
C SER A 59 9.57 18.27 23.19
N SER A 60 8.77 18.53 22.14
CA SER A 60 8.38 17.51 21.17
C SER A 60 9.50 17.11 20.20
N VAL A 61 10.64 17.81 20.23
CA VAL A 61 11.90 17.29 19.70
C VAL A 61 12.59 16.59 20.86
N THR A 62 12.04 15.42 21.21
CA THR A 62 12.87 14.35 21.73
C THR A 62 14.11 14.34 20.83
N VAL A 63 15.29 14.52 21.42
CA VAL A 63 16.52 14.01 20.83
C VAL A 63 16.36 12.50 20.84
N ALA A 64 15.50 12.00 19.97
CA ALA A 64 15.77 10.77 19.30
C ALA A 64 17.13 11.04 18.68
N LEU A 65 18.16 10.40 19.22
CA LEU A 65 19.19 9.81 18.37
C LEU A 65 18.49 9.52 17.07
N SER A 66 18.81 10.27 16.00
CA SER A 66 18.16 10.00 14.73
C SER A 66 18.30 8.50 14.57
N PRO A 67 17.19 7.71 14.58
CA PRO A 67 17.32 6.37 14.05
C PRO A 67 17.95 6.65 12.70
N LEU A 68 19.13 6.06 12.45
CA LEU A 68 19.73 6.01 11.11
C LEU A 68 18.53 6.02 10.18
N ARG A 69 18.36 7.10 9.39
CA ARG A 69 17.21 7.19 8.48
C ARG A 69 17.12 5.79 7.92
N PRO A 70 16.00 5.05 8.11
CA PRO A 70 15.86 3.79 7.43
C PRO A 70 16.30 4.12 6.02
N ILE A 71 17.34 3.44 5.55
CA ILE A 71 17.73 3.60 4.16
C ILE A 71 16.44 3.18 3.47
N ASP A 72 15.63 4.16 3.06
CA ASP A 72 14.36 3.90 2.45
C ASP A 72 14.75 3.02 1.29
N ALA A 73 14.21 1.80 1.31
CA ALA A 73 14.55 0.83 0.31
C ALA A 73 14.30 1.52 -1.04
N PRO A 74 15.17 1.38 -2.05
CA PRO A 74 14.92 1.98 -3.35
C PRO A 74 13.48 1.72 -3.77
N ASP A 75 12.80 2.69 -4.42
CA ASP A 75 11.37 2.59 -4.75
C ASP A 75 10.99 1.23 -5.36
N ARG A 76 11.92 0.61 -6.11
CA ARG A 76 11.83 -0.75 -6.66
C ARG A 76 11.59 -1.84 -5.61
N LEU A 77 12.32 -1.82 -4.49
CA LEU A 77 12.16 -2.77 -3.38
C LEU A 77 10.82 -2.56 -2.67
N HIS A 78 10.37 -1.31 -2.52
CA HIS A 78 9.05 -1.03 -1.94
C HIS A 78 7.91 -1.55 -2.80
N LEU A 79 8.00 -1.41 -4.13
CA LEU A 79 7.00 -1.95 -5.04
C LEU A 79 6.95 -3.49 -4.95
N ALA A 80 8.11 -4.16 -4.91
CA ALA A 80 8.17 -5.62 -4.81
C ALA A 80 7.59 -6.13 -3.47
N ASP A 81 7.98 -5.51 -2.36
CA ASP A 81 7.47 -5.83 -1.02
C ASP A 81 5.95 -5.59 -0.91
N ASN A 82 5.44 -4.48 -1.47
CA ASN A 82 4.00 -4.22 -1.55
C ASN A 82 3.27 -5.28 -2.37
N SER A 83 3.84 -5.71 -3.51
CA SER A 83 3.28 -6.80 -4.31
C SER A 83 3.19 -8.09 -3.52
N LEU A 84 4.26 -8.49 -2.82
CA LEU A 84 4.28 -9.74 -2.03
C LEU A 84 3.29 -9.71 -0.87
N ARG A 85 3.19 -8.58 -0.16
CA ARG A 85 2.18 -8.39 0.90
C ARG A 85 0.77 -8.45 0.35
N ALA A 86 0.53 -7.85 -0.83
CA ALA A 86 -0.76 -7.91 -1.49
C ALA A 86 -1.13 -9.34 -1.89
N VAL A 87 -0.18 -10.14 -2.37
CA VAL A 87 -0.44 -11.57 -2.66
C VAL A 87 -0.76 -12.34 -1.40
N ALA A 88 0.02 -12.18 -0.34
CA ALA A 88 -0.24 -12.84 0.94
C ALA A 88 -1.63 -12.46 1.47
N ALA A 89 -1.98 -11.17 1.45
CA ALA A 89 -3.30 -10.70 1.87
C ALA A 89 -4.44 -11.27 1.00
N TYR A 90 -4.25 -11.32 -0.32
CA TYR A 90 -5.22 -11.89 -1.25
C TYR A 90 -5.47 -13.38 -0.95
N VAL A 91 -4.39 -14.15 -0.92
CA VAL A 91 -4.41 -15.59 -0.70
C VAL A 91 -5.05 -15.90 0.66
N ASN A 92 -4.64 -15.23 1.73
CA ASN A 92 -5.23 -15.40 3.07
C ASN A 92 -6.74 -15.11 3.07
N SER A 93 -7.20 -14.10 2.33
CA SER A 93 -8.63 -13.75 2.29
C SER A 93 -9.50 -14.73 1.51
N ARG A 94 -8.90 -15.56 0.66
CA ARG A 94 -9.60 -16.47 -0.25
C ARG A 94 -9.38 -17.94 0.07
N CYS A 95 -8.36 -18.27 0.87
CA CYS A 95 -7.98 -19.63 1.23
C CYS A 95 -9.18 -20.48 1.67
N ASP A 96 -9.99 -19.99 2.62
CA ASP A 96 -11.17 -20.70 3.13
C ASP A 96 -12.24 -20.99 2.05
N HIS A 97 -12.27 -20.21 0.97
CA HIS A 97 -13.21 -20.37 -0.14
C HIS A 97 -12.68 -21.34 -1.19
N TRP A 98 -11.38 -21.60 -1.19
CA TRP A 98 -10.71 -22.44 -2.16
C TRP A 98 -10.72 -23.90 -1.69
N LYS A 99 -11.77 -24.65 -2.04
CA LYS A 99 -11.87 -26.08 -1.64
C LYS A 99 -10.75 -26.90 -2.26
N SER A 100 -9.87 -27.42 -1.41
CA SER A 100 -8.59 -28.10 -1.70
C SER A 100 -8.70 -29.36 -2.60
N GLY A 101 -9.92 -29.81 -2.94
CA GLY A 101 -10.18 -31.00 -3.78
C GLY A 101 -10.39 -30.75 -5.29
N HIS A 102 -10.59 -29.51 -5.74
CA HIS A 102 -10.93 -29.23 -7.16
C HIS A 102 -9.77 -28.76 -8.03
N TYR A 103 -8.59 -28.51 -7.45
CA TYR A 103 -7.47 -27.88 -8.16
C TYR A 103 -6.47 -28.85 -8.81
N SER A 104 -6.62 -30.16 -8.58
CA SER A 104 -5.83 -31.18 -9.28
C SER A 104 -6.23 -31.32 -10.76
N GLN A 105 -7.41 -30.82 -11.14
CA GLN A 105 -7.86 -30.75 -12.51
C GLN A 105 -7.48 -29.37 -13.06
N TRP A 106 -6.36 -29.29 -13.76
CA TRP A 106 -5.87 -28.09 -14.47
C TRP A 106 -6.80 -27.61 -15.62
N LYS A 107 -8.08 -28.01 -15.59
CA LYS A 107 -9.15 -27.60 -16.50
C LYS A 107 -10.07 -26.61 -15.80
N THR A 108 -9.50 -25.48 -15.41
CA THR A 108 -10.27 -24.35 -14.87
C THR A 108 -10.58 -23.36 -15.99
N GLU A 109 -11.58 -22.50 -15.80
CA GLU A 109 -11.87 -21.43 -16.75
C GLU A 109 -10.69 -20.46 -16.86
N THR A 110 -10.01 -20.19 -15.74
CA THR A 110 -8.76 -19.43 -15.74
C THR A 110 -7.67 -20.11 -16.56
N GLY A 111 -7.53 -21.44 -16.46
CA GLY A 111 -6.51 -22.18 -17.22
C GLY A 111 -6.80 -22.17 -18.73
N ASN A 112 -8.06 -22.33 -19.13
CA ASN A 112 -8.47 -22.19 -20.53
C ASN A 112 -8.21 -20.79 -21.07
N TRP A 113 -8.48 -19.76 -20.26
CA TRP A 113 -8.19 -18.38 -20.59
C TRP A 113 -6.68 -18.13 -20.75
N GLN A 114 -5.85 -18.64 -19.83
CA GLN A 114 -4.39 -18.54 -19.92
C GLN A 114 -3.86 -19.13 -21.22
N GLN A 115 -4.33 -20.32 -21.61
CA GLN A 115 -3.93 -20.94 -22.88
C GLN A 115 -4.24 -20.07 -24.10
N LYS A 116 -5.33 -19.29 -24.10
CA LYS A 116 -5.64 -18.33 -25.18
C LYS A 116 -4.63 -17.19 -25.20
N MET A 117 -4.27 -16.65 -24.03
CA MET A 117 -3.24 -15.61 -23.91
C MET A 117 -1.88 -16.12 -24.42
N ASP A 118 -1.49 -17.33 -24.03
CA ASP A 118 -0.23 -17.95 -24.45
C ASP A 118 -0.20 -18.19 -25.95
N LEU A 119 -1.30 -18.70 -26.52
CA LEU A 119 -1.46 -18.91 -27.96
C LEU A 119 -1.32 -17.58 -28.72
N ALA A 120 -1.99 -16.53 -28.27
CA ALA A 120 -1.91 -15.21 -28.90
C ALA A 120 -0.49 -14.65 -28.84
N ALA A 121 0.16 -14.70 -27.66
CA ALA A 121 1.53 -14.24 -27.49
C ALA A 121 2.52 -15.01 -28.39
N TRP A 122 2.39 -16.34 -28.43
CA TRP A 122 3.21 -17.18 -29.30
C TRP A 122 3.02 -16.84 -30.79
N GLN A 123 1.78 -16.72 -31.28
CA GLN A 123 1.54 -16.39 -32.68
C GLN A 123 2.08 -15.01 -33.07
N ILE A 124 1.97 -14.01 -32.18
CA ILE A 124 2.55 -12.68 -32.41
C ILE A 124 4.08 -12.78 -32.48
N SER A 125 4.71 -13.57 -31.60
CA SER A 125 6.17 -13.73 -31.57
C SER A 125 6.73 -14.39 -32.84
N GLU A 126 5.99 -15.35 -33.41
CA GLU A 126 6.36 -16.07 -34.63
C GLU A 126 5.99 -15.31 -35.91
N GLY A 127 5.43 -14.09 -35.79
CA GLY A 127 5.02 -13.29 -36.94
C GLY A 127 3.97 -13.97 -37.83
N GLN A 128 3.07 -14.75 -37.21
CA GLN A 128 1.93 -15.37 -37.90
C GLN A 128 0.92 -14.29 -38.33
N ASP A 129 -0.28 -14.69 -38.78
CA ASP A 129 -1.35 -13.75 -39.12
C ASP A 129 -1.68 -12.81 -37.94
N MET A 130 -1.06 -11.63 -37.95
CA MET A 130 -1.14 -10.63 -36.89
C MET A 130 -2.59 -10.25 -36.59
N ALA A 131 -3.44 -10.14 -37.63
CA ALA A 131 -4.84 -9.76 -37.43
C ALA A 131 -5.58 -10.81 -36.60
N SER A 132 -5.40 -12.09 -36.93
CA SER A 132 -5.95 -13.22 -36.18
C SER A 132 -5.39 -13.28 -34.76
N SER A 133 -4.09 -13.09 -34.58
CA SER A 133 -3.45 -13.16 -33.25
C SER A 133 -3.91 -12.03 -32.32
N PHE A 134 -4.03 -10.81 -32.82
CA PHE A 134 -4.60 -9.69 -32.05
C PHE A 134 -6.09 -9.89 -31.77
N GLN A 135 -6.84 -10.56 -32.65
CA GLN A 135 -8.23 -10.91 -32.37
C GLN A 135 -8.34 -11.90 -31.20
N ILE A 136 -7.48 -12.93 -31.15
CA ILE A 136 -7.44 -13.86 -30.02
C ILE A 136 -7.07 -13.12 -28.72
N LEU A 137 -6.07 -12.23 -28.77
CA LEU A 137 -5.67 -11.42 -27.63
C LEU A 137 -6.80 -10.53 -27.11
N ASN A 138 -7.52 -9.85 -28.01
CA ASN A 138 -8.66 -8.99 -27.65
C ASN A 138 -9.78 -9.81 -27.00
N ASN A 139 -10.14 -10.96 -27.58
CA ASN A 139 -11.14 -11.85 -27.01
C ASN A 139 -10.75 -12.30 -25.59
N ALA A 140 -9.48 -12.65 -25.38
CA ALA A 140 -8.98 -13.02 -24.06
C ALA A 140 -9.02 -11.85 -23.07
N CYS A 141 -8.76 -10.61 -23.53
CA CYS A 141 -8.90 -9.42 -22.69
C CYS A 141 -10.36 -9.14 -22.29
N ASP A 142 -11.31 -9.33 -23.21
CA ASP A 142 -12.75 -9.15 -22.96
C ASP A 142 -13.28 -10.20 -21.96
N GLU A 143 -12.80 -11.44 -22.07
CA GLU A 143 -13.13 -12.54 -21.16
C GLU A 143 -12.53 -12.33 -19.75
N TYR A 144 -11.44 -11.56 -19.63
CA TYR A 144 -10.68 -11.45 -18.38
C TYR A 144 -11.53 -10.98 -17.20
N LYS A 145 -12.49 -10.07 -17.43
CA LYS A 145 -13.38 -9.61 -16.34
C LYS A 145 -14.18 -10.77 -15.73
N THR A 146 -14.66 -11.69 -16.56
CA THR A 146 -15.40 -12.88 -16.11
C THR A 146 -14.49 -13.80 -15.30
N ILE A 147 -13.28 -14.04 -15.79
CA ILE A 147 -12.25 -14.84 -15.12
C ILE A 147 -11.85 -14.23 -13.77
N LEU A 148 -11.65 -12.91 -13.72
CA LEU A 148 -11.31 -12.16 -12.52
C LEU A 148 -12.39 -12.31 -11.43
N LEU A 149 -13.66 -12.31 -11.80
CA LEU A 149 -14.77 -12.44 -10.85
C LEU A 149 -14.90 -13.84 -10.25
N MET A 150 -14.42 -14.88 -10.95
CA MET A 150 -14.39 -16.25 -10.42
C MET A 150 -13.40 -16.39 -9.26
N GLN A 151 -12.30 -15.62 -9.27
CA GLN A 151 -11.27 -15.63 -8.24
C GLN A 151 -10.77 -17.05 -7.91
N GLU A 152 -10.53 -17.85 -8.94
CA GLU A 152 -9.95 -19.19 -8.80
C GLU A 152 -8.50 -19.09 -8.27
N PRO A 153 -7.98 -20.11 -7.57
CA PRO A 153 -6.61 -20.09 -7.05
C PRO A 153 -5.55 -19.78 -8.10
N VAL A 154 -5.71 -20.32 -9.30
CA VAL A 154 -4.75 -20.17 -10.39
C VAL A 154 -4.79 -18.78 -11.03
N LEU A 155 -5.77 -17.93 -10.69
CA LEU A 155 -5.95 -16.59 -11.28
C LEU A 155 -4.69 -15.75 -11.22
N LEU A 156 -4.06 -15.68 -10.05
CA LEU A 156 -2.89 -14.84 -9.84
C LEU A 156 -1.72 -15.31 -10.71
N TRP A 157 -1.45 -16.62 -10.70
CA TRP A 157 -0.40 -17.23 -11.49
C TRP A 157 -0.66 -17.07 -12.99
N ALA A 158 -1.87 -17.41 -13.46
CA ALA A 158 -2.26 -17.30 -14.86
C ALA A 158 -2.17 -15.85 -15.38
N THR A 159 -2.63 -14.88 -14.58
CA THR A 159 -2.54 -13.46 -14.95
C THR A 159 -1.07 -13.02 -15.03
N TYR A 160 -0.25 -13.45 -14.07
CA TYR A 160 1.15 -13.08 -14.04
C TYR A 160 1.95 -13.71 -15.18
N ASP A 161 1.72 -14.99 -15.47
CA ASP A 161 2.34 -15.69 -16.59
C ASP A 161 1.96 -15.03 -17.92
N ALA A 162 0.68 -14.69 -18.14
CA ALA A 162 0.25 -13.94 -19.32
C ALA A 162 0.99 -12.60 -19.47
N ILE A 163 1.23 -11.87 -18.36
CA ILE A 163 2.06 -10.65 -18.38
C ILE A 163 3.49 -10.97 -18.82
N LEU A 164 4.11 -12.03 -18.29
CA LEU A 164 5.46 -12.43 -18.65
C LEU A 164 5.56 -12.87 -20.11
N GLN A 165 4.58 -13.62 -20.63
CA GLN A 165 4.56 -14.01 -22.04
C GLN A 165 4.47 -12.77 -22.93
N LEU A 166 3.57 -11.83 -22.64
CA LEU A 166 3.47 -10.59 -23.41
C LEU A 166 4.75 -9.74 -23.31
N LEU A 167 5.42 -9.71 -22.15
CA LEU A 167 6.69 -8.98 -21.98
C LEU A 167 7.80 -9.56 -22.85
N LYS A 168 7.85 -10.89 -23.04
CA LYS A 168 8.81 -11.55 -23.93
C LYS A 168 8.57 -11.19 -25.40
N VAL A 169 7.31 -10.99 -25.78
CA VAL A 169 6.94 -10.59 -27.15
C VAL A 169 7.27 -9.12 -27.40
N ASP A 170 6.64 -8.23 -26.63
CA ASP A 170 6.85 -6.79 -26.71
C ASP A 170 6.38 -6.13 -25.40
N PRO A 171 7.25 -5.41 -24.67
CA PRO A 171 6.85 -4.63 -23.50
C PRO A 171 5.69 -3.65 -23.75
N ASN A 172 5.53 -3.16 -24.98
CA ASN A 172 4.42 -2.27 -25.36
C ASN A 172 3.06 -2.98 -25.44
N LEU A 173 3.03 -4.32 -25.50
CA LEU A 173 1.81 -5.13 -25.38
C LEU A 173 1.47 -5.45 -23.93
N ALA A 174 2.47 -5.78 -23.13
CA ALA A 174 2.27 -6.11 -21.72
C ALA A 174 1.78 -4.90 -20.89
N ARG A 175 2.30 -3.69 -21.17
CA ARG A 175 1.95 -2.48 -20.39
C ARG A 175 0.45 -2.12 -20.47
N PRO A 176 -0.20 -2.07 -21.65
CA PRO A 176 -1.65 -1.93 -21.75
C PRO A 176 -2.40 -3.04 -21.03
N PHE A 177 -1.95 -4.30 -21.15
CA PHE A 177 -2.59 -5.42 -20.47
C PHE A 177 -2.55 -5.28 -18.94
N ILE A 178 -1.39 -4.92 -18.36
CA ILE A 178 -1.28 -4.64 -16.91
C ILE A 178 -2.22 -3.51 -16.49
N LYS A 179 -2.33 -2.44 -17.30
CA LYS A 179 -3.27 -1.34 -17.02
C LYS A 179 -4.73 -1.82 -17.05
N LEU A 180 -5.10 -2.67 -18.01
CA LEU A 180 -6.43 -3.27 -18.12
C LEU A 180 -6.74 -4.13 -16.89
N VAL A 181 -5.84 -5.02 -16.50
CA VAL A 181 -5.96 -5.87 -15.30
C VAL A 181 -6.12 -5.01 -14.03
N THR A 182 -5.28 -3.98 -13.89
CA THR A 182 -5.34 -3.04 -12.76
C THR A 182 -6.67 -2.30 -12.71
N GLY A 183 -7.13 -1.82 -13.87
CA GLY A 183 -8.42 -1.15 -14.03
C GLY A 183 -9.59 -2.04 -13.64
N TYR A 184 -9.62 -3.28 -14.13
CA TYR A 184 -10.66 -4.23 -13.77
C TYR A 184 -10.66 -4.55 -12.27
N CYS A 185 -9.49 -4.77 -11.66
CA CYS A 185 -9.41 -5.00 -10.21
C CYS A 185 -9.95 -3.80 -9.43
N SER A 186 -9.56 -2.58 -9.82
CA SER A 186 -10.04 -1.35 -9.18
C SER A 186 -11.55 -1.17 -9.33
N VAL A 187 -12.13 -1.51 -10.48
CA VAL A 187 -13.57 -1.37 -10.73
C VAL A 187 -14.38 -2.46 -10.02
N CYS A 188 -13.92 -3.71 -10.07
CA CYS A 188 -14.65 -4.84 -9.50
C CYS A 188 -14.55 -4.94 -7.98
N PHE A 189 -13.40 -4.55 -7.40
CA PHE A 189 -13.13 -4.78 -5.98
C PHE A 189 -12.75 -3.52 -5.18
N GLY A 190 -12.46 -2.41 -5.86
CA GLY A 190 -12.05 -1.16 -5.23
C GLY A 190 -10.53 -0.99 -5.09
N GLY A 191 -10.12 0.22 -4.71
CA GLY A 191 -8.71 0.64 -4.65
C GLY A 191 -7.89 -0.01 -3.53
N SER A 192 -8.54 -0.41 -2.43
CA SER A 192 -7.89 -1.06 -1.29
C SER A 192 -7.81 -2.58 -1.41
N HIS A 193 -8.39 -3.16 -2.47
CA HIS A 193 -8.37 -4.61 -2.66
C HIS A 193 -6.94 -5.11 -2.93
N PRO A 194 -6.51 -6.25 -2.36
CA PRO A 194 -5.14 -6.75 -2.54
C PRO A 194 -4.72 -6.91 -4.01
N LEU A 195 -5.59 -7.45 -4.87
CA LEU A 195 -5.28 -7.54 -6.32
C LEU A 195 -5.06 -6.16 -6.95
N THR A 196 -5.84 -5.14 -6.56
CA THR A 196 -5.66 -3.77 -7.06
C THR A 196 -4.31 -3.20 -6.64
N ILE A 197 -3.88 -3.46 -5.40
CA ILE A 197 -2.57 -3.02 -4.89
C ILE A 197 -1.44 -3.74 -5.61
N LEU A 198 -1.56 -5.06 -5.82
CA LEU A 198 -0.60 -5.88 -6.55
C LEU A 198 -0.37 -5.32 -7.96
N TRP A 199 -1.44 -5.23 -8.76
CA TRP A 199 -1.30 -4.84 -10.16
C TRP A 199 -0.92 -3.37 -10.34
N ASN A 200 -1.36 -2.48 -9.42
CA ASN A 200 -0.84 -1.11 -9.38
C ASN A 200 0.67 -1.08 -9.12
N SER A 201 1.17 -1.91 -8.21
CA SER A 201 2.60 -1.99 -7.89
C SER A 201 3.38 -2.51 -9.10
N VAL A 202 2.93 -3.62 -9.71
CA VAL A 202 3.52 -4.20 -10.94
C VAL A 202 3.51 -3.20 -12.10
N SER A 203 2.45 -2.40 -12.26
CA SER A 203 2.35 -1.40 -13.34
C SER A 203 3.46 -0.34 -13.30
N ARG A 204 4.03 -0.08 -12.12
CA ARG A 204 5.07 0.92 -11.86
C ARG A 204 6.49 0.35 -11.90
N MET A 205 6.64 -0.97 -11.96
CA MET A 205 7.94 -1.65 -12.00
C MET A 205 8.58 -1.58 -13.39
N GLU A 206 9.90 -1.69 -13.45
CA GLU A 206 10.62 -1.92 -14.71
C GLU A 206 10.46 -3.38 -15.17
N VAL A 207 10.76 -3.66 -16.45
CA VAL A 207 10.55 -5.00 -17.04
C VAL A 207 11.36 -6.07 -16.31
N ASP A 208 12.60 -5.73 -15.94
CA ASP A 208 13.49 -6.65 -15.21
C ASP A 208 12.96 -6.94 -13.80
N ASP A 209 12.42 -5.92 -13.13
CA ASP A 209 11.83 -6.06 -11.80
C ASP A 209 10.58 -6.97 -11.84
N ILE A 210 9.71 -6.80 -12.85
CA ILE A 210 8.56 -7.69 -13.07
C ILE A 210 9.04 -9.13 -13.29
N SER A 211 10.02 -9.34 -14.15
CA SER A 211 10.53 -10.70 -14.40
C SER A 211 11.13 -11.34 -13.14
N SER A 212 11.83 -10.56 -12.32
CA SER A 212 12.44 -11.03 -11.07
C SER A 212 11.43 -11.40 -9.97
N LEU A 213 10.25 -10.78 -9.98
CA LEU A 213 9.21 -10.95 -8.97
C LEU A 213 8.40 -12.24 -9.16
N ALA A 214 8.45 -12.87 -10.33
CA ALA A 214 7.71 -14.09 -10.65
C ALA A 214 7.88 -15.21 -9.62
N ARG A 215 9.14 -15.55 -9.30
CA ARG A 215 9.44 -16.65 -8.38
C ARG A 215 9.00 -16.34 -6.94
N PRO A 216 9.34 -15.18 -6.35
CA PRO A 216 8.81 -14.78 -5.05
C PRO A 216 7.28 -14.83 -4.94
N LEU A 217 6.54 -14.43 -5.99
CA LEU A 217 5.07 -14.51 -5.99
C LEU A 217 4.56 -15.94 -5.91
N ILE A 218 5.16 -16.83 -6.71
CA ILE A 218 4.82 -18.27 -6.71
C ILE A 218 5.12 -18.88 -5.35
N ASP A 219 6.27 -18.53 -4.74
CA ASP A 219 6.66 -19.05 -3.43
C ASP A 219 5.66 -18.62 -2.34
N VAL A 220 5.23 -17.35 -2.31
CA VAL A 220 4.22 -16.86 -1.35
C VAL A 220 2.89 -17.62 -1.52
N GLN A 221 2.43 -17.80 -2.75
CA GLN A 221 1.19 -18.51 -3.02
C GLN A 221 1.28 -20.01 -2.66
N SER A 222 2.39 -20.66 -3.03
CA SER A 222 2.60 -22.11 -2.83
C SER A 222 2.82 -22.48 -1.37
N ASN A 223 3.54 -21.65 -0.61
CA ASN A 223 3.74 -21.87 0.83
C ASN A 223 2.40 -21.88 1.56
N HIS A 224 1.47 -21.01 1.16
CA HIS A 224 0.16 -20.96 1.81
C HIS A 224 -0.68 -22.22 1.60
N PHE A 225 -0.71 -22.75 0.36
CA PHE A 225 -1.38 -24.04 0.09
C PHE A 225 -0.75 -25.21 0.84
N ARG A 226 0.59 -25.17 1.05
CA ARG A 226 1.29 -26.19 1.82
C ARG A 226 0.93 -26.12 3.31
N ASP A 227 0.87 -24.93 3.88
CA ASP A 227 0.54 -24.74 5.30
C ASP A 227 -0.89 -25.19 5.61
N GLU A 228 -1.86 -24.90 4.71
CA GLU A 228 -3.24 -25.37 4.82
C GLU A 228 -3.32 -26.91 4.80
N ALA A 229 -2.59 -27.56 3.89
CA ALA A 229 -2.53 -29.02 3.79
C ALA A 229 -1.92 -29.70 5.03
N LEU A 230 -1.00 -29.02 5.72
CA LEU A 230 -0.44 -29.50 6.99
C LEU A 230 -1.37 -29.28 8.18
N SER A 231 -2.17 -28.21 8.17
CA SER A 231 -3.14 -27.93 9.25
C SER A 231 -4.39 -28.83 9.24
N ASN A 232 -4.70 -29.42 8.09
CA ASN A 232 -5.86 -30.30 7.90
C ASN A 232 -5.57 -31.79 8.10
N ASN A 233 -4.35 -32.15 8.53
CA ASN A 233 -3.93 -33.52 8.90
C ASN A 233 -3.63 -33.61 10.40
#